data_AF-A0A449B0U5-F1
#
_entry.id   AF-A0A449B0U5-F1
#
_cell.length_a   1.000
_cell.length_b   1.000
_cell.length_c   1.000
_cell.angle_alpha   90.00
_cell.angle_beta   90.00
_cell.angle_gamma   90.00
#
_symmetry.space_group_name_H-M   'P 1'
#
loop_
_entity.id
_entity.type
_entity.pdbx_description
1 polymer ?
#
loop_
_entity_poly.entity_id
_entity_poly.type
_entity_poly.pdbx_seq_one_letter_code
_entity_poly.pdbx_strand_id
1 'polypeptide(L)'
;MHKSVEEIINKYRKFNVLDWIVYTIGVMLILTILSLTLVEWHYVSITNLEIFSKVKQVLDGYNNILTPEQENLIYPNAVKDFWGGSTYWFTFMTNSYLAISLAVYPFYKDSKKA
;
A
#
# COMPACT_ATOMS: atom_id res chain seq x y z
N MET A 1 -14.50 -10.45 -29.91
CA MET A 1 -14.09 -10.43 -28.50
C MET A 1 -12.87 -11.33 -28.39
N HIS A 2 -11.73 -10.83 -27.91
CA HIS A 2 -10.46 -11.60 -27.89
C HIS A 2 -10.67 -12.93 -27.15
N LYS A 3 -10.13 -14.05 -27.67
CA LYS A 3 -10.18 -15.39 -27.02
C LYS A 3 -9.88 -15.35 -25.52
N SER A 4 -9.00 -14.45 -25.11
CA SER A 4 -8.63 -14.20 -23.71
C SER A 4 -9.81 -13.79 -22.81
N VAL A 5 -10.75 -13.01 -23.33
CA VAL A 5 -11.93 -12.55 -22.58
C VAL A 5 -12.96 -13.69 -22.45
N GLU A 6 -13.14 -14.51 -23.49
CA GLU A 6 -14.01 -15.69 -23.44
C GLU A 6 -13.49 -16.76 -22.47
N GLU A 7 -12.18 -16.98 -22.40
CA GLU A 7 -11.56 -17.88 -21.42
C GLU A 7 -11.77 -17.41 -19.98
N ILE A 8 -11.61 -16.10 -19.75
CA ILE A 8 -11.89 -15.48 -18.45
C ILE A 8 -13.37 -15.67 -18.09
N ILE A 9 -14.30 -15.36 -18.99
CA ILE A 9 -15.75 -15.50 -18.78
C ILE A 9 -16.16 -16.95 -18.51
N ASN A 10 -15.60 -17.91 -19.25
CA ASN A 10 -15.89 -19.34 -19.04
C ASN A 10 -15.35 -19.86 -17.69
N LYS A 11 -14.27 -19.27 -17.17
CA LYS A 11 -13.76 -19.56 -15.83
C LYS A 11 -14.70 -19.02 -14.74
N TYR A 12 -15.25 -17.81 -14.93
CA TYR A 12 -16.26 -17.23 -14.03
C TYR A 12 -17.59 -17.99 -14.03
N ARG A 13 -17.95 -18.64 -15.12
CA ARG A 13 -19.22 -19.41 -15.23
C ARG A 13 -19.25 -20.68 -14.36
N LYS A 14 -18.10 -21.11 -13.82
CA LYS A 14 -17.97 -22.28 -12.93
C LYS A 14 -17.93 -21.93 -11.44
N PHE A 15 -17.95 -20.66 -11.07
CA PHE A 15 -17.86 -20.24 -9.67
C PHE A 15 -19.12 -20.59 -8.88
N ASN A 16 -18.95 -21.28 -7.75
CA ASN A 16 -20.03 -21.46 -6.79
C ASN A 16 -20.23 -20.19 -5.97
N VAL A 17 -21.37 -20.07 -5.27
CA VAL A 17 -21.67 -18.93 -4.38
C VAL A 17 -20.56 -18.70 -3.36
N LEU A 18 -19.97 -19.75 -2.81
CA LEU A 18 -18.86 -19.67 -1.86
C LEU A 18 -17.59 -19.07 -2.51
N ASP A 19 -17.29 -19.45 -3.76
CA ASP A 19 -16.13 -18.95 -4.50
C ASP A 19 -16.29 -17.45 -4.80
N TRP A 20 -17.52 -16.99 -5.10
CA TRP A 20 -17.85 -15.57 -5.22
C TRP A 20 -17.69 -14.81 -3.90
N ILE A 21 -18.16 -15.35 -2.77
CA ILE A 21 -18.01 -14.71 -1.45
C ILE A 21 -16.53 -14.50 -1.12
N VAL A 22 -15.70 -15.55 -1.29
CA VAL A 22 -14.26 -15.48 -1.01
C VAL A 22 -13.57 -14.45 -1.91
N TYR A 23 -13.91 -14.44 -3.20
CA TYR A 23 -13.40 -13.44 -4.15
C TYR A 23 -13.76 -12.01 -3.73
N THR A 24 -15.03 -11.76 -3.42
CA THR A 24 -15.50 -10.44 -3.03
C THR A 24 -14.84 -9.96 -1.74
N ILE A 25 -14.68 -10.84 -0.74
CA ILE A 25 -13.93 -10.51 0.49
C ILE A 25 -12.48 -10.13 0.16
N GLY A 26 -11.80 -10.90 -0.69
CA GLY A 26 -10.44 -10.58 -1.13
C GLY A 26 -10.34 -9.22 -1.82
N VAL A 27 -11.26 -8.90 -2.74
CA VAL A 27 -11.32 -7.61 -3.42
C VAL A 27 -11.61 -6.46 -2.44
N MET A 28 -12.55 -6.64 -1.51
CA MET A 28 -12.83 -5.62 -0.49
C MET A 28 -11.60 -5.35 0.40
N LEU A 29 -10.85 -6.39 0.76
CA LEU A 29 -9.61 -6.24 1.52
C LEU A 29 -8.56 -5.45 0.74
N ILE A 30 -8.38 -5.73 -0.57
CA ILE A 30 -7.47 -4.97 -1.43
C ILE A 30 -7.88 -3.48 -1.48
N LEU A 31 -9.17 -3.19 -1.70
CA LEU A 31 -9.67 -1.81 -1.74
C LEU A 31 -9.49 -1.10 -0.40
N THR A 32 -9.68 -1.81 0.71
CA THR A 32 -9.47 -1.28 2.05
C THR A 32 -8.01 -0.93 2.28
N ILE A 33 -7.09 -1.82 1.92
CA ILE A 33 -5.64 -1.57 2.02
C ILE A 33 -5.25 -0.34 1.20
N LEU A 34 -5.69 -0.25 -0.06
CA LEU A 34 -5.41 0.91 -0.92
C LEU A 34 -5.96 2.21 -0.33
N SER A 35 -7.20 2.18 0.18
CA SER A 35 -7.83 3.36 0.78
C SER A 35 -7.08 3.83 2.02
N LEU A 36 -6.71 2.90 2.90
CA LEU A 36 -5.93 3.20 4.11
C LEU A 36 -4.57 3.80 3.74
N THR A 37 -3.84 3.21 2.79
CA THR A 37 -2.54 3.73 2.34
C THR A 37 -2.66 5.14 1.78
N LEU A 38 -3.65 5.43 0.94
CA LEU A 38 -3.85 6.78 0.40
C LEU A 38 -4.15 7.80 1.49
N VAL A 39 -5.02 7.46 2.43
CA VAL A 39 -5.40 8.34 3.54
C VAL A 39 -4.21 8.59 4.46
N GLU A 40 -3.46 7.56 4.81
CA GLU A 40 -2.26 7.68 5.65
C GLU A 40 -1.19 8.53 4.97
N TRP A 41 -0.91 8.28 3.69
CA TRP A 41 0.04 9.09 2.92
C TRP A 41 -0.39 10.54 2.84
N HIS A 42 -1.68 10.83 2.74
CA HIS A 42 -2.18 12.20 2.74
C HIS A 42 -1.86 12.90 4.08
N TYR A 43 -2.20 12.28 5.21
CA TYR A 43 -1.95 12.86 6.53
C TYR A 43 -0.46 12.99 6.85
N VAL A 44 0.34 11.97 6.52
CA VAL A 44 1.81 12.01 6.70
C VAL A 44 2.43 13.10 5.83
N SER A 45 1.97 13.26 4.58
CA SER A 45 2.45 14.33 3.69
C SER A 45 2.22 15.72 4.27
N ILE A 46 1.01 15.98 4.78
CA ILE A 46 0.67 17.26 5.41
C ILE A 46 1.54 17.48 6.66
N THR A 47 1.65 16.47 7.52
CA THR A 47 2.44 16.55 8.75
C THR A 47 3.92 16.82 8.44
N ASN A 48 4.48 16.15 7.44
CA ASN A 48 5.86 16.36 7.02
C ASN A 48 6.05 17.77 6.46
N LEU A 49 5.15 18.28 5.63
CA LEU A 49 5.24 19.67 5.16
C LEU A 49 5.26 20.67 6.32
N GLU A 50 4.42 20.48 7.34
CA GLU A 50 4.44 21.32 8.54
C GLU A 50 5.77 21.22 9.30
N ILE A 51 6.30 20.02 9.51
CA ILE A 51 7.58 19.80 10.19
C ILE A 51 8.72 20.44 9.41
N PHE A 52 8.81 20.18 8.10
CA PHE A 52 9.81 20.77 7.22
C PHE A 52 9.76 22.30 7.25
N SER A 53 8.56 22.89 7.23
CA SER A 53 8.40 24.35 7.29
C SER A 53 8.93 24.94 8.60
N LYS A 54 8.68 24.28 9.74
CA LYS A 54 9.19 24.68 11.06
C LYS A 54 10.70 24.55 11.15
N VAL A 55 11.24 23.41 10.69
CA VAL A 55 12.69 23.17 10.67
C VAL A 55 13.38 24.21 9.81
N LYS A 56 12.85 24.48 8.61
CA LYS A 56 13.39 25.50 7.71
C LYS A 56 13.39 26.89 8.36
N GLN A 57 12.29 27.29 8.99
CA GLN A 57 12.20 28.58 9.68
C GLN A 57 13.26 28.72 10.79
N VAL A 58 13.55 27.65 11.52
CA VAL A 58 14.60 27.63 12.55
C VAL A 58 15.98 27.73 11.89
N LEU A 59 16.25 26.93 10.86
CA LEU A 59 17.54 26.89 10.16
C LEU A 59 17.88 28.21 9.44
N ASP A 60 16.89 28.85 8.83
CA ASP A 60 17.05 30.18 8.21
C ASP A 60 17.52 31.23 9.24
N GLY A 61 17.21 31.04 10.53
CA GLY A 61 17.69 31.85 11.65
C GLY A 61 19.16 31.62 12.04
N TYR A 62 19.75 30.50 11.63
CA TYR A 62 21.15 30.11 11.89
C TYR A 62 22.06 30.25 10.65
N ASN A 63 21.63 31.04 9.66
CA ASN A 63 22.30 31.21 8.36
C ASN A 63 23.83 31.38 8.50
N ASN A 64 24.59 30.55 7.77
CA ASN A 64 26.06 30.42 7.72
C ASN A 64 26.77 29.60 8.84
N ILE A 65 26.04 28.91 9.73
CA ILE A 65 26.66 28.11 10.80
C ILE A 65 26.74 26.62 10.44
N LEU A 66 25.76 26.09 9.72
CA LEU A 66 25.64 24.66 9.42
C LEU A 66 26.16 24.34 8.01
N THR A 67 26.87 23.23 7.88
CA THR A 67 27.22 22.68 6.57
C THR A 67 26.01 22.01 5.92
N PRO A 68 25.95 21.90 4.57
CA PRO A 68 24.86 21.21 3.89
C PRO A 68 24.64 19.75 4.32
N GLU A 69 25.70 19.06 4.75
CA GLU A 69 25.60 17.70 5.32
C GLU A 69 24.89 17.68 6.68
N GLN A 70 25.14 18.68 7.53
CA GLN A 70 24.45 18.81 8.81
C GLN A 70 22.99 19.20 8.61
N GLU A 71 22.68 20.00 7.59
CA GLU A 71 21.31 20.36 7.24
C GLU A 71 20.50 19.13 6.82
N ASN A 72 21.07 18.27 5.96
CA ASN A 72 20.43 17.03 5.51
C ASN A 72 20.18 16.00 6.62
N LEU A 73 20.98 16.00 7.70
CA LEU A 73 20.77 15.15 8.87
C LEU A 73 19.58 15.59 9.73
N ILE A 74 19.21 16.87 9.68
CA ILE A 74 18.12 17.46 10.48
C ILE A 74 16.76 17.22 9.80
N TYR A 75 16.75 17.12 8.47
CA TYR A 75 15.51 16.88 7.73
C TYR A 75 14.96 15.45 7.95
N PRO A 76 13.64 15.30 8.15
CA PRO A 76 13.02 13.98 8.33
C PRO A 76 13.29 13.03 7.16
N ASN A 77 13.48 11.74 7.46
CA ASN A 77 13.62 10.72 6.44
C ASN A 77 12.23 10.33 5.92
N ALA A 78 11.86 10.91 4.78
CA ALA A 78 10.58 10.68 4.14
C ALA A 78 10.24 9.19 3.95
N VAL A 79 11.20 8.33 3.61
CA VAL A 79 10.94 6.89 3.41
C VAL A 79 10.51 6.23 4.71
N LYS A 80 11.17 6.56 5.82
CA LYS A 80 10.81 6.06 7.15
C LYS A 80 9.46 6.61 7.61
N ASP A 81 9.12 7.84 7.24
CA ASP A 81 7.88 8.48 7.66
C ASP A 81 6.67 7.93 6.87
N PHE A 82 6.83 7.67 5.56
CA PHE A 82 5.75 7.16 4.71
C PHE A 82 5.47 5.67 4.85
N TRP A 83 6.48 4.88 5.20
CA TRP A 83 6.37 3.42 5.30
C TRP A 83 6.50 2.91 6.74
N GLY A 84 6.66 3.84 7.69
CA GLY A 84 6.86 3.53 9.09
C GLY A 84 8.18 2.80 9.38
N GLY A 85 8.23 2.20 10.57
CA GLY A 85 9.27 1.25 10.93
C GLY A 85 9.08 -0.10 10.24
N SER A 86 10.10 -0.96 10.30
CA SER A 86 10.09 -2.30 9.69
C SER A 86 8.86 -3.13 10.06
N THR A 87 8.39 -3.06 11.31
CA THR A 87 7.20 -3.78 11.77
C THR A 87 5.94 -3.39 10.99
N TYR A 88 5.72 -2.10 10.74
CA TYR A 88 4.54 -1.63 10.01
C TYR A 88 4.56 -2.12 8.56
N TRP A 89 5.72 -2.01 7.91
CA TRP A 89 5.95 -2.52 6.57
C TRP A 89 5.68 -4.04 6.46
N PHE A 90 6.16 -4.85 7.41
CA PHE A 90 5.89 -6.29 7.42
C PHE A 90 4.40 -6.61 7.59
N THR A 91 3.70 -5.89 8.47
CA THR A 91 2.25 -6.06 8.64
C THR A 91 1.49 -5.69 7.36
N PHE A 92 1.85 -4.58 6.71
CA PHE A 92 1.28 -4.15 5.44
C PHE A 92 1.47 -5.19 4.33
N MET A 93 2.69 -5.71 4.18
CA MET A 93 3.00 -6.74 3.18
C MET A 93 2.25 -8.04 3.44
N THR A 94 2.13 -8.45 4.71
CA THR A 94 1.39 -9.67 5.09
C THR A 94 -0.11 -9.55 4.81
N ASN A 95 -0.71 -8.40 5.14
CA ASN A 95 -2.12 -8.12 4.85
C ASN A 95 -2.39 -8.06 3.35
N SER A 96 -1.50 -7.43 2.59
CA SER A 96 -1.56 -7.38 1.12
C SER A 96 -1.50 -8.78 0.51
N TYR A 97 -0.56 -9.61 0.98
CA TYR A 97 -0.42 -10.99 0.53
C TYR A 97 -1.67 -11.82 0.83
N LEU A 98 -2.25 -11.69 2.03
CA LEU A 98 -3.49 -12.38 2.39
C LEU A 98 -4.66 -11.95 1.49
N ALA A 99 -4.82 -10.64 1.26
CA ALA A 99 -5.89 -10.10 0.44
C ALA A 99 -5.81 -10.60 -1.02
N ILE A 100 -4.61 -10.57 -1.61
CA ILE A 100 -4.35 -11.11 -2.94
C ILE A 100 -4.59 -12.63 -2.97
N SER A 101 -4.11 -13.35 -1.96
CA SER A 101 -4.31 -14.80 -1.87
C SER A 101 -5.79 -15.16 -1.84
N LEU A 102 -6.62 -14.45 -1.06
CA LEU A 102 -8.07 -14.66 -1.03
C LEU A 102 -8.74 -14.30 -2.36
N ALA A 103 -8.33 -13.19 -2.99
CA ALA A 103 -8.86 -12.79 -4.30
C ALA A 103 -8.51 -13.81 -5.39
N VAL A 104 -7.35 -14.45 -5.31
CA VAL A 104 -6.86 -15.38 -6.35
C VAL A 104 -7.21 -16.84 -6.06
N TYR A 105 -7.49 -17.19 -4.80
CA TYR A 105 -7.76 -18.56 -4.33
C TYR A 105 -8.87 -19.29 -5.11
N PRO A 106 -10.04 -18.68 -5.35
CA PRO A 106 -11.10 -19.30 -6.15
C PRO A 106 -10.65 -19.78 -7.54
N PHE A 107 -9.68 -19.11 -8.16
CA PHE A 107 -9.18 -19.46 -9.50
C PHE A 107 -8.15 -20.59 -9.50
N TYR A 108 -7.50 -20.86 -8.37
CA TYR A 108 -6.47 -21.90 -8.23
C TYR A 108 -7.04 -23.22 -7.70
N LYS A 109 -8.17 -23.20 -6.99
CA LYS A 109 -8.85 -24.40 -6.49
C LYS A 109 -9.16 -25.40 -7.61
N ASP A 110 -9.55 -24.91 -8.78
CA ASP A 110 -9.84 -25.76 -9.95
C ASP A 110 -8.57 -26.27 -10.65
N SER A 111 -7.42 -25.60 -10.48
CA SER A 111 -6.14 -26.06 -11.06
C SER A 111 -5.60 -27.33 -10.39
N LYS A 112 -6.04 -27.66 -9.17
CA LYS A 112 -5.63 -28.89 -8.46
C LYS A 112 -6.61 -30.07 -8.65
N LYS A 113 -7.73 -29.85 -9.35
CA LYS A 113 -8.71 -30.89 -9.68
C LYS A 113 -8.61 -31.40 -11.12
N ALA A 114 -7.64 -30.89 -11.89
CA ALA A 114 -7.33 -31.33 -13.25
C ALA A 114 -6.16 -32.32 -13.24
#